data_AF-A0A0P7ZMT5-F1
#
_entry.id   AF-A0A0P7ZMT5-F1
#
_cell.length_a   1.000
_cell.length_b   1.000
_cell.length_c   1.000
_cell.angle_alpha   90.00
_cell.angle_beta   90.00
_cell.angle_gamma   90.00
#
_symmetry.space_group_name_H-M   'P 1'
#
loop_
_entity.id
_entity.type
_entity.pdbx_description
1 polymer ?
#
loop_
_entity_poly.entity_id
_entity_poly.type
_entity_poly.pdbx_seq_one_letter_code
_entity_poly.pdbx_strand_id
1 'polypeptide(L)'
;MRAPLERNSTWPVLTAIGLTLVLSLLAVAAPLRLPEGQGFPAPLFPLIALFVWSVRYPRFIPPWVIFLVGIFQDLLTGGPLGMWAISYLLAFAIARLRTTEPSAREFILLVARSSLMTGIATLVAWVAGSLSIGQPADPTSLVTEGVITLIVFPAFCWLFARKRERTTFS
;
A
#
# COMPACT_ATOMS: atom_id res chain seq x y z
N MET A 1 -8.97 -44.83 7.12
CA MET A 1 -8.49 -43.75 8.02
C MET A 1 -8.42 -42.47 7.20
N ARG A 2 -9.31 -41.49 7.45
CA ARG A 2 -9.27 -40.17 6.79
C ARG A 2 -8.36 -39.29 7.63
N ALA A 3 -7.36 -38.66 7.01
CA ALA A 3 -6.47 -37.72 7.68
C ALA A 3 -7.29 -36.62 8.40
N PRO A 4 -6.84 -36.12 9.56
CA PRO A 4 -7.51 -35.00 10.20
C PRO A 4 -7.40 -33.81 9.25
N LEU A 5 -8.54 -33.22 8.90
CA LEU A 5 -8.57 -31.92 8.24
C LEU A 5 -7.95 -30.92 9.23
N GLU A 6 -6.66 -30.59 9.07
CA GLU A 6 -6.10 -29.41 9.68
C GLU A 6 -6.97 -28.23 9.24
N ARG A 7 -7.79 -27.74 10.17
CA ARG A 7 -8.57 -26.51 10.00
C ARG A 7 -7.54 -25.40 9.87
N ASN A 8 -7.12 -25.10 8.64
CA ASN A 8 -6.19 -24.03 8.32
C ASN A 8 -6.79 -22.73 8.87
N SER A 9 -6.35 -22.35 10.07
CA SER A 9 -6.94 -21.27 10.85
C SER A 9 -6.60 -19.98 10.13
N THR A 10 -7.58 -19.31 9.53
CA THR A 10 -7.39 -18.03 8.85
C THR A 10 -7.18 -16.87 9.82
N TRP A 11 -7.43 -17.09 11.11
CA TRP A 11 -7.36 -16.08 12.17
C TRP A 11 -6.00 -15.38 12.27
N PRO A 12 -4.84 -16.07 12.27
CA PRO A 12 -3.54 -15.40 12.35
C PRO A 12 -3.25 -14.51 11.14
N VAL A 13 -3.79 -14.85 9.97
CA VAL A 13 -3.63 -14.04 8.76
C VAL A 13 -4.48 -12.77 8.85
N LEU A 14 -5.74 -12.91 9.28
CA LEU A 14 -6.64 -11.78 9.47
C LEU A 14 -6.11 -10.81 10.54
N THR A 15 -5.59 -11.31 11.65
CA THR A 15 -4.99 -10.47 12.69
C THR A 15 -3.74 -9.76 12.19
N ALA A 16 -2.88 -10.43 11.42
CA ALA A 16 -1.72 -9.79 10.81
C ALA A 16 -2.11 -8.71 9.80
N ILE A 17 -3.12 -8.94 8.96
CA ILE A 17 -3.66 -7.93 8.03
C ILE A 17 -4.19 -6.73 8.81
N GLY A 18 -5.09 -6.96 9.77
CA GLY A 18 -5.68 -5.88 10.56
C GLY A 18 -4.62 -5.07 11.30
N LEU A 19 -3.69 -5.75 11.99
CA LEU A 19 -2.62 -5.09 12.74
C LEU A 19 -1.73 -4.24 11.83
N THR A 20 -1.28 -4.78 10.69
CA THR A 20 -0.41 -4.04 9.78
C THR A 20 -1.12 -2.85 9.12
N LEU A 21 -2.41 -2.98 8.78
CA LEU A 21 -3.20 -1.85 8.27
C LEU A 21 -3.35 -0.76 9.32
N VAL A 22 -3.71 -1.12 10.56
CA VAL A 22 -3.81 -0.15 11.67
C VAL A 22 -2.46 0.52 11.92
N LEU A 23 -1.37 -0.25 12.01
CA LEU A 23 -0.02 0.32 12.19
C LEU A 23 0.37 1.25 11.04
N SER A 24 0.01 0.91 9.80
CA SER A 24 0.29 1.77 8.64
C SER A 24 -0.47 3.10 8.69
N LEU A 25 -1.71 3.09 9.19
CA LEU A 25 -2.52 4.29 9.37
C LEU A 25 -1.98 5.16 10.51
N LEU A 26 -1.60 4.54 11.64
CA LEU A 26 -0.97 5.23 12.76
C LEU A 26 0.38 5.84 12.37
N ALA A 27 1.15 5.17 11.51
CA ALA A 27 2.43 5.69 11.03
C ALA A 27 2.28 6.96 10.19
N VAL A 28 1.19 7.09 9.42
CA VAL A 28 0.86 8.32 8.67
C VAL A 28 0.30 9.41 9.58
N ALA A 29 -0.45 9.04 10.62
CA ALA A 29 -0.97 9.98 11.61
C ALA A 29 0.10 10.50 12.59
N ALA A 30 1.24 9.81 12.70
CA ALA A 30 2.29 10.16 13.62
C ALA A 30 2.92 11.52 13.22
N PRO A 31 3.00 12.50 14.14
CA PRO A 31 3.61 13.80 13.87
C PRO A 31 5.14 13.68 13.85
N LEU A 32 5.67 12.96 12.87
CA LEU A 32 7.11 12.79 12.66
C LEU A 32 7.67 14.11 12.12
N ARG A 33 8.32 14.86 13.00
CA ARG A 33 9.03 16.10 12.67
C ARG A 33 10.52 15.79 12.61
N LEU A 34 11.20 16.25 11.57
CA LEU A 34 12.66 16.26 11.56
C LEU A 34 13.17 17.28 12.61
N PRO A 35 14.40 17.09 13.14
CA PRO A 35 15.00 18.02 14.11
C PRO A 35 15.01 19.49 13.65
N GLU A 36 15.03 19.70 12.33
CA GLU A 36 15.00 21.01 11.65
C GLU A 36 13.59 21.64 11.55
N GLY A 37 12.55 21.03 12.14
CA GLY A 37 11.16 21.52 12.07
C GLY A 37 10.45 21.25 10.73
N GLN A 38 11.14 20.68 9.74
CA GLN A 38 10.54 20.20 8.50
C GLN A 38 9.74 18.91 8.74
N GLY A 39 8.58 18.78 8.10
CA GLY A 39 7.79 17.55 8.14
C GLY A 39 8.59 16.39 7.54
N PHE A 40 8.64 15.25 8.22
CA PHE A 40 9.26 14.05 7.66
C PHE A 40 8.39 13.53 6.51
N PRO A 41 8.88 13.47 5.26
CA PRO A 41 8.09 12.95 4.15
C PRO A 41 7.98 11.43 4.29
N ALA A 42 6.93 10.98 4.97
CA ALA A 42 6.68 9.58 5.23
C ALA A 42 6.24 8.85 3.94
N PRO A 43 6.65 7.59 3.72
CA PRO A 43 6.08 6.77 2.68
C PRO A 43 4.56 6.63 2.85
N LEU A 44 3.85 6.33 1.76
CA LEU A 44 2.43 5.96 1.77
C LEU A 44 2.26 4.56 2.37
N PHE A 45 2.47 4.41 3.68
CA PHE A 45 2.42 3.13 4.38
C PHE A 45 1.11 2.36 4.15
N PRO A 46 -0.08 2.99 4.13
CA PRO A 46 -1.34 2.29 3.88
C PRO A 46 -1.38 1.68 2.47
N LEU A 47 -0.88 2.39 1.46
CA LEU A 47 -0.76 1.87 0.10
C LEU A 47 0.18 0.66 0.04
N ILE A 48 1.34 0.73 0.71
CA ILE A 48 2.30 -0.38 0.77
C ILE A 48 1.67 -1.60 1.45
N ALA A 49 0.99 -1.41 2.59
CA ALA A 49 0.34 -2.48 3.32
C ALA A 49 -0.77 -3.16 2.48
N LEU A 50 -1.66 -2.36 1.88
CA LEU A 50 -2.69 -2.85 0.97
C LEU A 50 -2.08 -3.63 -0.20
N PHE A 51 -1.01 -3.12 -0.80
CA PHE A 51 -0.34 -3.78 -1.91
C PHE A 51 0.17 -5.15 -1.47
N VAL A 52 0.97 -5.21 -0.41
CA VAL A 52 1.61 -6.44 0.08
C VAL A 52 0.57 -7.52 0.38
N TRP A 53 -0.53 -7.16 1.04
CA TRP A 53 -1.60 -8.11 1.35
C TRP A 53 -2.42 -8.50 0.13
N SER A 54 -2.63 -7.60 -0.83
CA SER A 54 -3.29 -7.94 -2.09
C SER A 54 -2.50 -8.96 -2.92
N VAL A 55 -1.17 -8.95 -2.82
CA VAL A 55 -0.30 -9.93 -3.47
C VAL A 55 -0.39 -11.28 -2.78
N ARG A 56 -0.29 -11.28 -1.44
CA ARG A 56 -0.19 -12.51 -0.65
C ARG A 56 -1.53 -13.21 -0.47
N TYR A 57 -2.58 -12.45 -0.22
CA TYR A 57 -3.92 -12.96 0.06
C TYR A 57 -4.99 -12.05 -0.56
N PRO A 58 -5.14 -12.06 -1.90
CA PRO A 58 -6.07 -11.18 -2.62
C PRO A 58 -7.52 -11.32 -2.15
N ARG A 59 -7.91 -12.51 -1.66
CA ARG A 59 -9.25 -12.77 -1.11
C ARG A 59 -9.59 -11.90 0.11
N PHE A 60 -8.60 -11.45 0.89
CA PHE A 60 -8.81 -10.66 2.10
C PHE A 60 -8.66 -9.14 1.89
N ILE A 61 -8.31 -8.70 0.68
CA ILE A 61 -8.27 -7.27 0.30
C ILE A 61 -9.32 -6.98 -0.79
N PRO A 62 -10.63 -7.07 -0.47
CA PRO A 62 -11.69 -6.64 -1.35
C PRO A 62 -11.74 -5.11 -1.47
N PRO A 63 -12.44 -4.56 -2.49
CA PRO A 63 -12.54 -3.11 -2.70
C PRO A 63 -13.03 -2.32 -1.47
N TRP A 64 -13.93 -2.90 -0.66
CA TRP A 64 -14.43 -2.22 0.54
C TRP A 64 -13.33 -2.03 1.61
N VAL A 65 -12.36 -2.94 1.73
CA VAL A 65 -11.21 -2.75 2.64
C VAL A 65 -10.34 -1.61 2.16
N ILE A 66 -10.06 -1.56 0.86
CA ILE A 66 -9.27 -0.48 0.23
C ILE A 66 -9.93 0.88 0.47
N PHE A 67 -11.25 0.94 0.25
CA PHE A 67 -12.06 2.13 0.50
C PHE A 67 -11.99 2.58 1.98
N LEU A 68 -12.22 1.67 2.93
CA LEU A 68 -12.18 2.00 4.36
C LEU A 68 -10.81 2.51 4.79
N VAL A 69 -9.73 1.86 4.33
CA VAL A 69 -8.35 2.31 4.64
C VAL A 69 -8.13 3.74 4.14
N GLY A 70 -8.58 4.06 2.92
CA GLY A 70 -8.50 5.42 2.40
C GLY A 70 -9.33 6.43 3.20
N ILE A 71 -10.56 6.08 3.60
CA ILE A 71 -11.40 6.93 4.46
C ILE A 71 -10.73 7.19 5.81
N PHE A 72 -10.19 6.16 6.45
CA PHE A 72 -9.46 6.32 7.72
C PHE A 72 -8.22 7.19 7.55
N GLN A 73 -7.51 7.04 6.45
CA GLN A 73 -6.38 7.91 6.14
C GLN A 73 -6.81 9.36 5.99
N ASP A 74 -7.87 9.64 5.23
CA ASP A 74 -8.42 11.00 5.07
C ASP A 74 -8.79 11.62 6.44
N LEU A 75 -9.43 10.84 7.30
CA LEU A 75 -9.80 11.27 8.67
C LEU A 75 -8.58 11.54 9.55
N LEU A 76 -7.53 10.73 9.45
CA LEU A 76 -6.33 10.84 10.27
C LEU A 76 -5.41 11.96 9.82
N THR A 77 -5.34 12.24 8.52
CA THR A 77 -4.52 13.33 7.97
C THR A 77 -5.25 14.67 7.97
N GLY A 78 -6.56 14.68 8.24
CA GLY A 78 -7.40 15.88 8.17
C GLY A 78 -7.63 16.37 6.73
N GLY A 79 -7.45 15.47 5.75
CA GLY A 79 -7.66 15.77 4.34
C GLY A 79 -9.14 15.75 3.93
N PRO A 80 -9.45 16.15 2.68
CA PRO A 80 -10.79 16.01 2.12
C PRO A 80 -11.26 14.56 2.17
N LEU A 81 -12.43 14.33 2.76
CA LEU A 81 -12.97 12.97 2.91
C LEU A 81 -13.19 12.32 1.54
N GLY A 82 -12.61 11.14 1.33
CA GLY A 82 -12.71 10.37 0.09
C GLY A 82 -11.55 10.57 -0.88
N MET A 83 -10.64 11.51 -0.62
CA MET A 83 -9.46 11.78 -1.45
C MET A 83 -8.56 10.55 -1.56
N TRP A 84 -8.11 9.98 -0.45
CA TRP A 84 -7.30 8.75 -0.46
C TRP A 84 -8.14 7.52 -0.81
N ALA A 85 -9.41 7.49 -0.42
CA ALA A 85 -10.31 6.38 -0.76
C ALA A 85 -10.44 6.18 -2.28
N ILE A 86 -10.71 7.24 -3.05
CA ILE A 86 -10.83 7.14 -4.51
C ILE A 86 -9.48 6.88 -5.17
N SER A 87 -8.40 7.48 -4.63
CA SER A 87 -7.04 7.30 -5.11
C SER A 87 -6.60 5.84 -5.04
N TYR A 88 -6.85 5.18 -3.91
CA TYR A 88 -6.53 3.77 -3.73
C TYR A 88 -7.42 2.87 -4.57
N LEU A 89 -8.73 3.12 -4.64
CA LEU A 89 -9.61 2.33 -5.48
C LEU A 89 -9.20 2.39 -6.96
N LEU A 90 -8.89 3.57 -7.49
CA LEU A 90 -8.45 3.73 -8.88
C LEU A 90 -7.09 3.09 -9.13
N ALA A 91 -6.12 3.29 -8.23
CA ALA A 91 -4.82 2.63 -8.31
C ALA A 91 -4.97 1.10 -8.37
N PHE A 92 -5.80 0.52 -7.50
CA PHE A 92 -6.06 -0.91 -7.46
C PHE A 92 -6.90 -1.44 -8.61
N ALA A 93 -7.78 -0.62 -9.19
CA ALA A 93 -8.59 -0.98 -10.35
C ALA A 93 -7.74 -1.00 -11.64
N ILE A 94 -6.94 0.04 -11.86
CA ILE A 94 -6.16 0.24 -13.09
C ILE A 94 -4.92 -0.66 -13.11
N ALA A 95 -4.21 -0.79 -11.99
CA ALA A 95 -2.96 -1.55 -11.93
C ALA A 95 -3.18 -3.07 -11.73
N ARG A 96 -4.34 -3.62 -12.10
CA ARG A 96 -4.58 -5.08 -12.09
C ARG A 96 -3.82 -5.77 -13.22
N LEU A 97 -2.57 -6.15 -12.97
CA LEU A 97 -1.87 -7.09 -13.83
C LEU A 97 -2.30 -8.53 -13.51
N ARG A 98 -2.76 -9.25 -14.54
CA ARG A 98 -2.95 -10.70 -14.50
C ARG A 98 -1.62 -11.35 -14.86
N THR A 99 -0.81 -11.71 -13.88
CA THR A 99 0.45 -12.42 -14.14
C THR A 99 0.21 -13.92 -13.97
N THR A 100 0.28 -14.65 -15.09
CA THR A 100 0.07 -16.12 -15.14
C THR A 100 1.40 -16.89 -15.17
N GLU A 101 2.55 -16.23 -15.25
CA GLU A 101 3.84 -16.90 -15.43
C GLU A 101 4.83 -16.61 -14.30
N PRO A 102 5.28 -17.64 -13.56
CA PRO A 102 6.31 -17.50 -12.55
C PRO A 102 7.70 -17.64 -13.15
N SER A 103 8.46 -16.55 -13.21
CA SER A 103 9.90 -16.55 -13.53
C SER A 103 10.57 -15.30 -12.93
N ALA A 104 11.88 -15.12 -13.11
CA ALA A 104 12.64 -13.94 -12.63
C ALA A 104 12.02 -12.57 -12.99
N ARG A 105 11.09 -12.56 -13.95
CA ARG A 105 10.25 -11.41 -14.31
C ARG A 105 9.25 -10.98 -13.23
N GLU A 106 8.90 -11.85 -12.28
CA GLU A 106 7.95 -11.59 -11.19
C GLU A 106 8.36 -10.39 -10.34
N PHE A 107 9.64 -10.27 -9.98
CA PHE A 107 10.13 -9.12 -9.20
C PHE A 107 9.94 -7.81 -9.97
N ILE A 108 10.35 -7.79 -11.24
CA ILE A 108 10.20 -6.61 -12.11
C ILE A 108 8.73 -6.24 -12.28
N LEU A 109 7.84 -7.22 -12.46
CA LEU A 109 6.41 -7.01 -12.59
C LEU A 109 5.78 -6.46 -11.29
N LEU A 110 6.24 -6.94 -10.13
CA LEU A 110 5.79 -6.43 -8.83
C LEU A 110 6.20 -4.97 -8.64
N VAL A 111 7.46 -4.64 -8.93
CA VAL A 111 7.97 -3.26 -8.86
C VAL A 111 7.27 -2.36 -9.87
N ALA A 112 7.06 -2.82 -11.11
CA ALA A 112 6.34 -2.05 -12.12
C ALA A 112 4.89 -1.77 -11.68
N ARG A 113 4.21 -2.78 -11.12
CA ARG A 113 2.84 -2.63 -10.62
C ARG A 113 2.76 -1.67 -9.44
N SER A 114 3.66 -1.78 -8.47
CA SER A 114 3.69 -0.85 -7.33
C SER A 114 4.00 0.57 -7.77
N SER A 115 4.89 0.74 -8.75
CA SER A 115 5.21 2.05 -9.29
C SER A 115 4.01 2.68 -9.99
N LEU A 116 3.30 1.90 -10.80
CA LEU A 116 2.07 2.33 -11.43
C LEU A 116 0.99 2.69 -10.39
N MET A 117 0.79 1.85 -9.37
CA MET A 117 -0.18 2.13 -8.29
C MET A 117 0.17 3.42 -7.53
N THR A 118 1.45 3.62 -7.21
CA THR A 118 1.91 4.82 -6.51
C THR A 118 1.67 6.06 -7.34
N GLY A 119 2.05 6.04 -8.63
CA GLY A 119 1.84 7.16 -9.54
C GLY A 119 0.37 7.51 -9.74
N ILE A 120 -0.50 6.50 -9.88
CA ILE A 120 -1.95 6.73 -9.98
C ILE A 120 -2.50 7.30 -8.68
N ALA A 121 -2.14 6.71 -7.54
CA ALA A 121 -2.65 7.15 -6.25
C ALA A 121 -2.27 8.61 -5.96
N THR A 122 -1.01 9.00 -6.17
CA THR A 122 -0.57 10.39 -5.92
C THR A 122 -1.16 11.37 -6.92
N LEU A 123 -1.31 10.98 -8.20
CA LEU A 123 -1.95 11.83 -9.21
C LEU A 123 -3.43 12.07 -8.89
N VAL A 124 -4.18 11.01 -8.58
CA VAL A 124 -5.61 11.12 -8.22
C VAL A 124 -5.77 11.92 -6.94
N ALA A 125 -4.91 11.68 -5.94
CA ALA A 125 -4.90 12.44 -4.70
C ALA A 125 -4.66 13.93 -4.98
N TRP A 126 -3.67 14.27 -5.81
CA TRP A 126 -3.41 15.66 -6.19
C TRP A 126 -4.60 16.32 -6.90
N VAL A 127 -5.25 15.62 -7.85
CA VAL A 127 -6.45 16.13 -8.53
C VAL A 127 -7.60 16.33 -7.55
N ALA A 128 -7.91 15.33 -6.72
CA ALA A 128 -8.99 15.40 -5.74
C ALA A 128 -8.75 16.50 -4.69
N GLY A 129 -7.51 16.62 -4.20
CA GLY A 129 -7.08 17.69 -3.31
C GLY A 129 -7.23 19.06 -3.95
N SER A 130 -6.74 19.25 -5.17
CA SER A 130 -6.87 20.52 -5.92
C SER A 130 -8.32 20.93 -6.16
N LEU A 131 -9.18 19.95 -6.51
CA LEU A 131 -10.62 20.20 -6.68
C LEU A 131 -11.29 20.60 -5.37
N SER A 132 -10.89 20.01 -4.24
CA SER A 132 -11.48 20.32 -2.93
C SER A 132 -11.20 21.76 -2.46
N ILE A 133 -10.02 22.30 -2.81
CA ILE A 133 -9.62 23.68 -2.46
C ILE A 133 -9.95 24.70 -3.55
N GLY A 134 -10.43 24.25 -4.72
CA GLY A 134 -10.76 25.10 -5.87
C GLY A 134 -9.55 25.72 -6.60
N GLN A 135 -8.34 25.27 -6.29
CA GLN A 135 -7.09 25.76 -6.88
C GLN A 135 -6.05 24.63 -6.95
N PRO A 136 -5.05 24.69 -7.85
CA PRO A 136 -4.00 23.69 -7.89
C PRO A 136 -3.26 23.60 -6.54
N ALA A 137 -3.31 22.43 -5.91
CA ALA A 137 -2.56 22.16 -4.69
C ALA A 137 -1.07 22.08 -4.99
N ASP A 138 -0.21 22.48 -4.04
CA ASP A 138 1.23 22.31 -4.16
C ASP A 138 1.56 20.80 -4.27
N PRO A 139 2.13 20.34 -5.40
CA PRO A 139 2.42 18.92 -5.60
C PRO A 139 3.66 18.46 -4.83
N THR A 140 4.47 19.38 -4.29
CA THR A 140 5.81 19.08 -3.75
C THR A 140 5.76 17.96 -2.71
N SER A 141 4.88 18.08 -1.70
CA SER A 141 4.74 17.06 -0.66
C SER A 141 4.30 15.70 -1.22
N LEU A 142 3.28 15.68 -2.08
CA LEU A 142 2.75 14.46 -2.72
C LEU A 142 3.80 13.76 -3.61
N VAL A 143 4.60 14.55 -4.33
CA VAL A 143 5.69 14.03 -5.18
C VAL A 143 6.80 13.45 -4.30
N THR A 144 7.20 14.13 -3.22
CA THR A 144 8.21 13.61 -2.30
C THR A 144 7.75 12.30 -1.66
N GLU A 145 6.51 12.22 -1.17
CA GLU A 145 5.93 10.99 -0.60
C GLU A 145 5.87 9.87 -1.64
N GLY A 146 5.46 10.18 -2.87
CA GLY A 146 5.42 9.25 -3.99
C GLY A 146 6.80 8.69 -4.33
N VAL A 147 7.82 9.55 -4.45
CA VAL A 147 9.21 9.16 -4.74
C VAL A 147 9.78 8.30 -3.61
N ILE A 148 9.55 8.67 -2.35
CA ILE A 148 10.00 7.87 -1.20
C ILE A 148 9.31 6.51 -1.21
N THR A 149 8.02 6.46 -1.50
CA THR A 149 7.27 5.21 -1.64
C THR A 149 7.86 4.33 -2.74
N LEU A 150 8.20 4.92 -3.89
CA LEU A 150 8.85 4.21 -5.01
C LEU A 150 10.23 3.66 -4.66
N ILE A 151 10.99 4.30 -3.77
CA ILE A 151 12.31 3.83 -3.33
C ILE A 151 12.17 2.74 -2.26
N VAL A 152 11.26 2.95 -1.31
CA VAL A 152 11.04 2.06 -0.17
C VAL A 152 10.44 0.73 -0.64
N PHE A 153 9.53 0.77 -1.62
CA PHE A 153 8.83 -0.40 -2.12
C PHE A 153 9.75 -1.52 -2.67
N PRO A 154 10.69 -1.29 -3.61
CA PRO A 154 11.59 -2.32 -4.12
C PRO A 154 12.51 -2.87 -3.02
N ALA A 155 12.90 -2.05 -2.05
CA ALA A 155 13.68 -2.52 -0.90
C ALA A 155 12.88 -3.55 -0.06
N PHE A 156 11.60 -3.28 0.21
CA PHE A 156 10.71 -4.25 0.86
C PHE A 156 10.53 -5.52 0.03
N CYS A 157 10.29 -5.40 -1.28
CA CYS A 157 10.14 -6.56 -2.17
C CYS A 157 11.41 -7.43 -2.21
N TRP A 158 12.60 -6.83 -2.27
CA TRP A 158 13.87 -7.55 -2.26
C TRP A 158 14.09 -8.32 -0.96
N LEU A 159 13.78 -7.70 0.18
CA LEU A 159 13.92 -8.34 1.49
C LEU A 159 12.99 -9.56 1.65
N PHE A 160 11.80 -9.50 1.07
CA PHE A 160 10.87 -10.64 1.06
C PHE A 160 11.22 -11.71 0.01
N ALA A 161 11.75 -11.33 -1.15
CA ALA A 161 12.19 -12.28 -2.18
C ALA A 161 13.35 -13.18 -1.68
N ARG A 162 14.32 -12.60 -0.95
CA ARG A 162 15.45 -13.34 -0.35
C ARG A 162 15.04 -14.48 0.59
N LYS A 163 13.87 -14.41 1.22
CA LYS A 163 13.41 -15.47 2.13
C LYS A 163 12.98 -16.75 1.41
N ARG A 164 12.65 -16.70 0.11
CA ARG A 164 12.24 -17.89 -0.66
C ARG A 164 13.41 -18.82 -1.04
N GLU A 165 14.64 -18.31 -1.10
CA GLU A 165 15.81 -19.10 -1.53
C GLU A 165 16.39 -19.98 -0.41
N ARG A 166 16.08 -19.69 0.86
CA ARG A 166 16.66 -20.41 2.01
C ARG A 166 15.89 -21.67 2.44
N THR A 167 14.69 -21.93 1.90
CA THR A 167 13.85 -23.06 2.32
C THR A 167 13.93 -24.29 1.42
N THR A 168 14.76 -24.27 0.37
CA THR A 168 14.91 -25.41 -0.57
C THR A 168 16.09 -26.32 -0.23
N PHE A 169 16.81 -26.04 0.87
CA PHE A 169 17.90 -26.90 1.36
C PHE A 169 17.76 -27.16 2.87
N SER A 170 16.72 -27.91 3.25
CA SER A 170 16.70 -28.69 4.50
C SER A 170 16.03 -30.03 4.27
#